data_AF-A0A1G1QEG1-F1
#
_entry.id   AF-A0A1G1QEG1-F1
#
_cell.length_a   1.000
_cell.length_b   1.000
_cell.length_c   1.000
_cell.angle_alpha   90.00
_cell.angle_beta   90.00
_cell.angle_gamma   90.00
#
_symmetry.space_group_name_H-M   'P 1'
#
loop_
_entity.id
_entity.type
_entity.pdbx_description
1 polymer ?
#
loop_
_entity_poly.entity_id
_entity_poly.type
_entity_poly.pdbx_seq_one_letter_code
_entity_poly.pdbx_strand_id
1 'polypeptide(L)' 'MKVTDIPKISRLSTAEKILFVEELWDSIVSIERIPIPESHKSELERRLAKYQNRSGCLLSLKELQARIEKRK' A
#
# COMPACT_ATOMS: atom_id res chain seq x y z
N MET A 1 -20.89 -0.23 12.68
CA MET A 1 -21.03 -1.67 12.97
C MET A 1 -19.80 -2.11 13.74
N LYS A 2 -19.96 -2.60 14.96
CA LYS A 2 -18.87 -3.11 15.80
C LYS A 2 -18.67 -4.60 15.51
N VAL A 3 -17.48 -5.12 15.79
CA VAL A 3 -17.18 -6.57 15.66
C VAL A 3 -18.15 -7.42 16.52
N THR A 4 -18.61 -6.87 17.65
CA THR A 4 -19.62 -7.47 18.53
C THR A 4 -20.99 -7.62 17.88
N ASP A 5 -21.26 -6.84 16.84
CA ASP A 5 -22.55 -6.83 16.14
C ASP A 5 -22.60 -7.91 15.06
N ILE A 6 -21.47 -8.61 14.80
CA ILE A 6 -21.36 -9.67 13.81
C ILE A 6 -21.41 -11.03 14.54
N PRO A 7 -22.51 -11.79 14.42
CA PRO A 7 -22.65 -13.06 15.08
C PRO A 7 -21.49 -14.00 14.71
N LYS A 8 -21.07 -14.84 15.67
CA LYS A 8 -20.03 -15.88 15.52
C LYS A 8 -18.58 -15.39 15.40
N ILE A 9 -18.29 -14.14 15.05
CA ILE A 9 -16.90 -13.62 15.04
C ILE A 9 -16.29 -13.63 16.45
N SER A 10 -17.08 -13.37 17.48
CA SER A 10 -16.61 -13.42 18.88
C SER A 10 -16.15 -14.81 19.32
N ARG A 11 -16.61 -15.88 18.64
CA ARG A 11 -16.28 -17.28 18.94
C ARG A 11 -15.03 -17.78 18.22
N LEU A 12 -14.52 -17.02 17.25
CA LEU A 12 -13.30 -17.36 16.53
C LEU A 12 -12.08 -17.20 17.46
N SER A 13 -11.14 -18.14 17.34
CA SER A 13 -9.79 -18.00 17.86
C SER A 13 -9.08 -16.79 17.22
N THR A 14 -7.98 -16.34 17.82
CA THR A 14 -7.18 -15.25 17.25
C THR A 14 -6.68 -15.59 15.84
N ALA A 15 -6.27 -16.84 15.59
CA ALA A 15 -5.79 -17.27 14.28
C ALA A 15 -6.91 -17.20 13.21
N GLU A 16 -8.10 -17.70 13.53
CA GLU A 16 -9.25 -17.63 12.62
C GLU A 16 -9.71 -16.19 12.37
N LYS A 17 -9.61 -15.29 13.36
CA LYS A 17 -9.87 -13.86 13.17
C LYS A 17 -8.89 -13.22 12.18
N ILE A 18 -7.61 -13.59 12.25
CA ILE A 18 -6.59 -13.08 11.33
C ILE A 18 -6.91 -13.51 9.89
N LEU A 19 -7.19 -14.81 9.69
CA LEU A 19 -7.56 -15.33 8.37
C LEU A 19 -8.85 -14.69 7.83
N PHE A 20 -9.84 -14.49 8.69
CA PHE A 20 -11.08 -13.82 8.31
C PHE A 20 -10.87 -12.36 7.89
N VAL A 21 -9.98 -11.64 8.59
CA VAL A 21 -9.63 -10.25 8.22
C VAL A 21 -8.90 -10.21 6.89
N GLU A 22 -7.99 -11.16 6.63
CA GLU A 22 -7.29 -11.30 5.35
C GLU A 22 -8.28 -11.54 4.20
N GLU A 23 -9.17 -12.51 4.33
CA GLU A 23 -10.20 -12.81 3.33
C GLU A 23 -11.13 -11.62 3.08
N LEU A 24 -11.56 -10.93 4.14
CA LEU A 24 -12.37 -9.73 4.04
C LEU A 24 -11.61 -8.62 3.30
N TRP A 25 -10.33 -8.42 3.59
CA TRP A 25 -9.50 -7.42 2.94
C TRP A 25 -9.38 -7.69 1.44
N ASP A 26 -9.11 -8.95 1.05
CA ASP A 26 -9.01 -9.36 -0.35
C ASP A 26 -10.32 -9.16 -1.11
N SER A 27 -11.47 -9.36 -0.44
CA SER A 27 -12.79 -9.13 -1.03
C SER A 27 -13.05 -7.67 -1.40
N ILE A 28 -12.46 -6.71 -0.67
CA ILE A 28 -12.62 -5.27 -0.90
C ILE A 28 -11.80 -4.82 -2.11
N VAL A 29 -10.58 -5.33 -2.24
CA VAL A 29 -9.63 -4.95 -3.31
C VAL A 29 -10.23 -5.17 -4.71
N SER A 30 -11.14 -6.13 -4.85
CA SER A 30 -11.78 -6.47 -6.14
C SER A 30 -12.83 -5.45 -6.61
N ILE A 31 -13.43 -4.68 -5.71
CA ILE A 31 -14.72 -4.00 -5.99
C ILE A 31 -14.55 -2.53 -6.40
N GLU A 32 -13.53 -1.83 -5.90
CA GLU A 32 -13.42 -0.38 -6.10
C GLU A 32 -12.23 0.00 -7.00
N ARG A 33 -12.53 0.40 -8.24
CA ARG A 33 -11.60 1.19 -9.05
C ARG A 33 -11.48 2.58 -8.45
N ILE A 34 -10.59 2.73 -7.47
CA ILE A 34 -10.25 4.04 -6.92
C ILE A 34 -9.64 4.87 -8.06
N PRO A 35 -10.29 5.97 -8.49
CA PRO A 35 -9.78 6.76 -9.60
C PRO A 35 -8.46 7.40 -9.16
N ILE A 36 -7.41 7.19 -9.96
CA ILE A 36 -6.14 7.87 -9.75
C ILE A 36 -6.32 9.34 -10.17
N PRO A 37 -6.15 10.32 -9.26
CA PRO A 37 -6.28 11.73 -9.61
C PRO A 37 -5.30 12.10 -10.73
N GLU A 38 -5.73 12.99 -11.62
CA GLU A 38 -4.89 13.39 -12.75
C GLU A 38 -3.59 14.04 -12.29
N SER A 39 -3.62 14.78 -11.17
CA SER A 39 -2.43 15.34 -10.53
C SER A 39 -1.38 14.29 -10.17
N HIS A 40 -1.80 13.08 -9.75
CA HIS A 40 -0.89 11.99 -9.43
C HIS A 40 -0.26 11.43 -10.70
N LYS A 41 -1.04 11.25 -11.78
CA LYS A 41 -0.53 10.80 -13.08
C LYS A 41 0.48 11.79 -13.65
N SER A 42 0.14 13.08 -13.67
CA SER A 42 1.03 14.13 -14.17
C SER A 42 2.34 14.21 -13.38
N GLU A 43 2.32 14.02 -12.06
CA GLU A 43 3.55 13.97 -11.26
C GLU A 43 4.40 12.72 -11.58
N LEU A 44 3.78 11.57 -11.80
CA LEU A 44 4.48 10.35 -12.21
C LEU A 44 5.13 10.53 -13.58
N GLU A 45 4.41 11.08 -14.56
CA GLU A 45 4.94 11.40 -15.89
C GLU A 45 6.10 12.39 -15.80
N ARG A 46 5.98 13.45 -15.00
CA ARG A 46 7.05 14.42 -14.77
C ARG A 46 8.30 13.76 -14.18
N ARG A 47 8.14 12.86 -13.21
CA ARG A 47 9.27 12.12 -12.60
C ARG A 47 9.90 11.14 -13.59
N LEU A 48 9.10 10.46 -14.41
CA LEU A 48 9.56 9.52 -15.41
C LEU A 48 10.35 10.25 -16.51
N ALA A 49 9.82 11.35 -17.05
CA ALA A 49 10.52 12.16 -18.04
C ALA A 49 11.84 12.73 -17.48
N LYS A 50 11.85 13.13 -16.20
CA LYS A 50 13.10 13.56 -15.52
C LYS A 50 14.11 12.43 -15.42
N TYR A 51 13.68 11.20 -15.14
CA TYR A 51 14.53 10.02 -15.09
C TYR A 51 15.08 9.61 -16.47
N GLN A 52 14.27 9.74 -17.53
CA GLN A 52 14.70 9.42 -18.89
C GLN A 52 15.70 10.44 -19.44
N ASN A 53 15.47 11.73 -19.18
CA ASN A 53 16.28 12.83 -19.72
C ASN A 53 17.50 13.18 -18.87
N ARG A 54 17.51 12.79 -17.59
CA ARG A 54 18.70 12.79 -16.74
C ARG A 54 18.83 11.39 -16.17
N SER A 55 19.98 10.74 -16.36
CA SER A 55 20.46 9.63 -15.53
C SER A 55 20.71 10.06 -14.06
N GLY A 56 19.81 10.88 -13.51
CA GLY A 56 19.93 11.54 -12.23
C GLY A 56 19.46 10.61 -11.12
N CYS A 57 20.46 10.04 -10.43
CA CYS A 57 20.45 9.59 -9.04
C CYS A 57 19.10 9.10 -8.49
N LEU A 58 18.50 8.11 -9.15
CA LEU A 58 17.64 7.20 -8.42
C LEU A 58 18.53 6.38 -7.49
N LEU A 59 18.05 6.20 -6.27
CA LEU A 59 18.67 5.28 -5.35
C LEU A 59 18.08 3.91 -5.65
N SER A 60 18.95 2.91 -5.80
CA SER A 60 18.56 1.54 -5.52
C SER A 60 17.96 1.45 -4.11
N LEU A 61 17.15 0.43 -3.87
CA LEU A 61 16.56 0.19 -2.55
C LEU A 61 17.63 0.15 -1.44
N LYS A 62 18.80 -0.43 -1.74
CA LYS A 62 19.95 -0.50 -0.85
C LYS A 62 20.53 0.89 -0.52
N GLU A 63 20.67 1.75 -1.52
CA GLU A 63 21.16 3.12 -1.31
C GLU A 63 20.16 3.98 -0.54
N LEU A 64 18.86 3.78 -0.77
CA LEU A 64 17.81 4.44 0.01
C LEU A 64 17.89 4.05 1.49
N GLN A 65 17.94 2.73 1.78
CA GLN A 65 18.06 2.22 3.14
C GLN A 65 19.32 2.76 3.85
N ALA A 66 20.47 2.71 3.19
CA ALA A 66 21.73 3.23 3.73
C ALA A 66 21.65 4.72 4.06
N ARG A 67 20.91 5.51 3.27
CA ARG A 67 20.74 6.95 3.51
C ARG A 67 19.77 7.25 4.65
N ILE A 68 18.75 6.41 4.87
CA ILE A 68 17.82 6.54 6.00
C ILE A 68 18.54 6.22 7.31
N GLU A 69 19.31 5.13 7.36
CA GLU A 69 20.05 4.74 8.57
C GLU A 69 21.11 5.77 8.97
N LYS A 70 21.75 6.45 8.01
CA LYS A 70 22.68 7.57 8.29
C LYS A 70 22.03 8.81 8.92
N ARG A 71 20.70 8.90 8.96
CA ARG A 71 19.95 10.03 9.54
C ARG A 71 19.41 9.75 10.95
N LYS A 72 19.55 8.52 11.43
CA LYS A 72 19.35 8.18 12.85
C LYS A 72 20.60 8.54 13.64
#